data_AF-A0A8B9D8Q8-F1
#
_entry.id   AF-A0A8B9D8Q8-F1
#
_cell.length_a   1.000
_cell.length_b   1.000
_cell.length_c   1.000
_cell.angle_alpha   90.00
_cell.angle_beta   90.00
_cell.angle_gamma   90.00
#
_symmetry.space_group_name_H-M   'P 1'
#
loop_
_entity.id
_entity.type
_entity.pdbx_description
1 polymer ?
#
loop_
_entity_poly.entity_id
_entity_poly.type
_entity_poly.pdbx_seq_one_letter_code
_entity_poly.pdbx_strand_id
1 'polypeptide(L)' 'IFLFNWAIFDESAKKDEEVFRMAVADLNQNDEILQTEKITCSVTFVDGNNPFQAVQEGKVSKLIFCYYFFRGMQVLL' A
#
# COMPACT_ATOMS: atom_id res chain seq x y z
N ILE A 1 -5.69 4.65 14.90
CA ILE A 1 -5.45 3.52 13.96
C ILE A 1 -4.69 4.12 12.79
N PHE A 2 -3.43 3.73 12.55
CA PHE A 2 -2.77 4.11 11.30
C PHE A 2 -3.43 3.27 10.20
N LEU A 3 -4.39 3.87 9.48
CA LEU A 3 -4.89 3.28 8.25
C LEU A 3 -3.75 3.35 7.23
N PHE A 4 -3.06 2.23 7.02
CA PHE A 4 -2.09 2.09 5.95
C PHE A 4 -2.85 2.06 4.62
N ASN A 5 -3.20 3.24 4.10
CA ASN A 5 -3.84 3.34 2.79
C ASN A 5 -2.78 3.08 1.71
N TRP A 6 -2.87 1.93 1.05
CA TRP A 6 -1.97 1.49 -0.01
C TRP A 6 -2.77 1.02 -1.21
N ALA A 7 -2.33 1.37 -2.41
CA ALA A 7 -2.90 0.87 -3.65
C ALA A 7 -1.83 0.17 -4.49
N ILE A 8 -2.18 -1.00 -5.03
CA ILE A 8 -1.36 -1.73 -6.00
C ILE A 8 -2.10 -1.72 -7.32
N PHE A 9 -1.38 -1.34 -8.37
CA PHE A 9 -1.88 -1.39 -9.74
C PHE A 9 -1.00 -2.30 -10.58
N ASP A 10 -1.59 -2.94 -11.58
CA ASP A 10 -0.82 -3.53 -12.67
C ASP A 10 -0.06 -2.41 -13.42
N GLU A 11 1.12 -2.72 -13.96
CA GLU A 11 1.93 -1.74 -14.73
C GLU A 11 1.15 -1.06 -15.88
N SER A 12 0.18 -1.75 -16.47
CA SER A 12 -0.68 -1.22 -17.54
C SER A 12 -1.84 -0.34 -17.03
N ALA A 13 -2.17 -0.39 -15.74
CA ALA A 13 -3.34 0.26 -15.13
C ALA A 13 -3.10 1.73 -14.75
N LYS A 14 -2.46 2.51 -15.63
CA LYS A 14 -2.15 3.93 -15.39
C LYS A 14 -3.38 4.82 -15.24
N LYS A 15 -4.44 4.52 -15.99
CA LYS A 15 -5.70 5.28 -15.90
C LYS A 15 -6.41 5.06 -14.56
N ASP A 16 -6.32 3.85 -14.01
CA ASP A 16 -6.92 3.53 -12.73
C ASP A 16 -6.20 4.28 -11.60
N GLU A 17 -4.87 4.40 -11.70
CA GLU A 17 -4.06 5.20 -10.76
C GLU A 17 -4.41 6.69 -10.80
N GLU A 18 -4.60 7.26 -12.00
CA GLU A 18 -4.99 8.65 -12.18
C GLU A 18 -6.36 8.93 -11.53
N VAL A 19 -7.37 8.11 -11.86
CA VAL A 19 -8.72 8.23 -11.29
C VAL A 19 -8.70 8.02 -9.77
N PHE A 20 -7.90 7.07 -9.27
CA PHE A 20 -7.72 6.85 -7.84
C PHE A 20 -7.16 8.10 -7.14
N ARG A 21 -6.13 8.74 -7.69
CA ARG A 21 -5.57 9.97 -7.11
C ARG A 21 -6.54 11.13 -7.16
N MET A 22 -7.31 11.27 -8.23
CA MET A 22 -8.34 12.29 -8.33
C MET A 22 -9.39 12.10 -7.22
N ALA A 23 -9.88 10.88 -7.02
CA ALA A 23 -10.84 10.58 -5.95
C ALA A 23 -10.28 10.88 -4.55
N VAL A 24 -9.00 10.56 -4.30
CA VAL A 24 -8.32 10.92 -3.04
C VAL A 24 -8.23 12.45 -2.88
N ALA A 25 -7.93 13.18 -3.95
CA ALA A 25 -7.88 14.63 -3.92
C ALA A 25 -9.26 15.25 -3.64
N ASP A 26 -10.31 14.78 -4.33
CA ASP A 26 -11.68 15.26 -4.15
C ASP A 26 -12.17 15.05 -2.71
N LEU A 27 -11.91 13.87 -2.13
CA LEU A 27 -12.23 13.59 -0.72
C LEU A 27 -11.44 14.48 0.23
N ASN A 28 -10.16 14.76 -0.06
CA ASN A 28 -9.34 15.65 0.75
C ASN A 28 -9.75 17.12 0.66
N GLN A 29 -10.47 17.54 -0.39
CA GLN A 29 -11.01 18.90 -0.50
C GLN A 29 -12.43 19.03 0.08
N ASN A 30 -13.06 17.92 0.45
CA ASN A 30 -14.40 17.93 1.00
C ASN A 30 -14.39 18.17 2.51
N ASP A 31 -14.74 19.37 2.95
CA ASP A 31 -14.76 19.77 4.37
C ASP A 31 -15.90 19.12 5.19
N GLU A 32 -16.79 18.35 4.57
CA GLU A 32 -17.82 17.56 5.26
C GLU A 32 -17.31 16.17 5.66
N ILE A 33 -16.25 15.67 5.02
CA ILE A 33 -15.72 14.31 5.19
C ILE A 33 -14.27 14.40 5.68
N LEU A 34 -13.92 13.67 6.75
CA LEU A 34 -12.56 13.71 7.33
C LEU A 34 -12.11 15.14 7.66
N GLN A 35 -12.98 15.92 8.32
CA GLN A 35 -12.82 17.36 8.57
C GLN A 35 -11.46 17.79 9.14
N THR A 36 -10.80 16.92 9.90
CA THR A 36 -9.52 17.19 10.56
C THR A 36 -8.40 16.27 10.09
N GLU A 37 -8.66 15.36 9.15
CA GLU A 37 -7.70 14.36 8.69
C GLU A 37 -7.55 14.42 7.17
N LYS A 38 -6.35 14.11 6.68
CA LYS A 38 -6.11 13.98 5.23
C LYS A 38 -5.80 12.54 4.90
N ILE A 39 -6.41 12.05 3.82
CA ILE A 39 -6.09 10.78 3.22
C ILE A 39 -4.70 10.90 2.59
N THR A 40 -3.72 10.21 3.18
CA THR A 40 -2.43 9.95 2.56
C THR A 40 -2.43 8.53 2.03
N CYS A 41 -1.85 8.28 0.86
CA CYS A 41 -1.75 6.95 0.27
C CYS A 41 -0.40 6.74 -0.42
N SER A 42 0.06 5.51 -0.42
CA SER A 42 1.21 5.08 -1.21
C SER A 42 0.74 4.16 -2.35
N VAL A 43 1.37 4.30 -3.51
CA VAL A 43 0.99 3.58 -4.73
C VAL A 43 2.21 2.82 -5.24
N THR A 44 2.01 1.55 -5.58
CA THR A 44 3.04 0.71 -6.21
C THR A 44 2.49 0.00 -7.43
N PHE A 45 3.30 -0.06 -8.48
CA PHE A 45 3.01 -0.85 -9.66
C PHE A 45 3.70 -2.20 -9.56
N VAL A 46 3.01 -3.25 -10.01
CA VAL A 46 3.53 -4.62 -10.08
C VAL A 46 3.23 -5.21 -11.45
N ASP A 47 4.04 -6.18 -11.88
CA ASP A 47 3.67 -7.04 -13.01
C ASP A 47 2.48 -7.91 -12.58
N GLY A 48 1.31 -7.72 -13.21
CA GLY A 48 0.11 -8.49 -12.89
C GLY A 48 0.22 -9.98 -13.19
N ASN A 49 1.24 -10.39 -13.95
CA ASN A 49 1.56 -11.81 -14.16
C ASN A 49 2.48 -12.38 -13.08
N ASN A 50 3.00 -11.55 -12.17
CA ASN A 50 3.86 -11.95 -11.06
C ASN A 50 3.09 -11.89 -9.71
N PRO A 51 2.35 -12.95 -9.35
CA PRO A 51 1.58 -12.98 -8.11
C PRO A 51 2.47 -12.90 -6.86
N PHE A 52 3.73 -13.34 -6.94
CA PHE A 52 4.66 -13.21 -5.81
C PHE A 52 5.02 -11.76 -5.54
N GLN A 53 5.31 -10.97 -6.58
CA GLN A 53 5.56 -9.54 -6.46
C GLN A 53 4.33 -8.82 -5.89
N ALA A 54 3.14 -9.10 -6.42
CA ALA A 54 1.89 -8.51 -5.91
C ALA A 54 1.69 -8.79 -4.41
N VAL A 55 1.97 -10.02 -3.97
CA VAL A 55 1.91 -10.40 -2.55
C VAL A 55 3.00 -9.74 -1.71
N GLN A 56 4.22 -9.60 -2.23
CA GLN A 56 5.33 -8.94 -1.55
C GLN A 56 5.05 -7.45 -1.32
N GLU A 57 4.58 -6.76 -2.35
CA GLU A 57 4.29 -5.32 -2.29
C GLU A 57 2.98 -5.03 -1.53
N GLY A 58 2.03 -5.97 -1.51
CA GLY A 58 0.75 -5.80 -0.80
C GLY A 58 0.77 -6.20 0.67
N LYS A 59 1.69 -7.09 1.06
CA LYS A 59 1.91 -7.42 2.46
C LYS A 59 2.93 -6.45 3.02
N VAL A 60 2.46 -5.50 3.84
CA VAL A 60 3.24 -4.71 4.82
C VAL A 60 4.53 -5.45 5.20
N SER A 61 5.63 -5.09 4.56
CA SER A 61 6.94 -5.76 4.67
C SER A 61 7.65 -5.48 6.01
N LYS A 62 6.90 -5.15 7.08
CA LYS A 62 7.49 -4.81 8.38
C LYS A 62 7.03 -5.63 9.58
N LEU A 63 5.84 -6.22 9.60
CA LEU A 63 5.42 -7.02 10.78
C LEU A 63 5.73 -8.52 10.64
N ILE A 64 5.66 -9.08 9.43
CA ILE A 64 5.87 -10.52 9.22
C ILE A 64 7.31 -10.84 8.78
N PHE A 65 7.89 -10.04 7.88
CA PHE A 65 9.28 -10.27 7.44
C PHE A 65 10.29 -10.06 8.59
N CYS A 66 10.14 -9.02 9.42
CA CYS A 66 10.94 -8.89 10.64
C CYS A 66 10.72 -10.05 11.63
N TYR A 67 9.48 -10.50 11.85
CA TYR A 67 9.19 -11.61 12.78
C TYR A 67 9.91 -12.91 12.37
N TYR A 68 9.90 -13.28 11.09
CA TYR A 68 10.59 -14.50 10.63
C TYR A 68 12.10 -14.31 10.42
N PHE A 69 12.56 -13.13 10.01
CA PHE A 69 13.99 -12.85 9.85
C PHE A 69 14.73 -12.80 11.19
N PHE A 70 14.17 -12.16 12.23
CA PHE A 70 14.77 -12.15 13.58
C PHE A 70 14.67 -13.51 14.29
N ARG A 71 13.58 -14.28 14.10
CA ARG A 71 13.49 -15.65 14.64
C ARG A 71 14.46 -16.63 13.97
N GLY A 72 14.77 -16.41 12.68
CA GLY A 72 15.75 -17.21 11.95
C GLY A 72 17.20 -17.02 12.42
N MET A 73 17.54 -15.86 13.00
CA MET A 73 18.89 -15.56 13.49
C MET A 73 19.18 -16.11 14.90
N GLN A 74 18.16 -16.46 15.70
CA GLN A 74 18.32 -17.09 17.02
C GLN A 74 18.47 -18.63 16.97
N VAL A 75 18.28 -19.26 15.82
CA VAL A 75 18.44 -20.73 15.66
C VAL A 75 19.85 -21.10 15.16
N LEU A 76 20.71 -20.10 14.95
CA LEU A 76 22.09 -20.26 14.51
C LEU A 76 23.12 -19.72 15.54
N LEU A 77 22.77 -19.72 16.83
CA LEU A 77 23.68 -19.53 17.97
C LEU A 77 23.40 -20.56 19.05
#